data_AF-A0A938KDK3-F1
#
_entry.id   AF-A0A938KDK3-F1
#
_cell.length_a   1.000
_cell.length_b   1.000
_cell.length_c   1.000
_cell.angle_alpha   90.00
_cell.angle_beta   90.00
_cell.angle_gamma   90.00
#
_symmetry.space_group_name_H-M   'P 1'
#
loop_
_entity.id
_entity.type
_entity.pdbx_description
1 polymer ?
#
loop_
_entity_poly.entity_id
_entity_poly.type
_entity_poly.pdbx_seq_one_letter_code
_entity_poly.pdbx_strand_id
1 'polypeptide(L)' 'MSNPGALPVYSVDSSSLMDWQGRYFPTDVFTGLVAKVEELIEAGRFNCPALVKEELGAVGTAGLVDWAENHAGIFVPTI' A
#
# COMPACT_ATOMS: atom_id res chain seq x y z
N MET A 1 0.84 -7.39 20.86
CA MET A 1 -0.32 -7.16 21.75
C MET A 1 -1.18 -6.07 21.11
N SER A 2 -2.40 -6.41 20.68
CA SER A 2 -3.34 -5.43 20.10
C SER A 2 -4.02 -4.70 21.25
N ASN A 3 -3.94 -3.36 21.27
CA ASN A 3 -4.59 -2.53 22.28
C ASN A 3 -6.09 -2.41 21.93
N PRO A 4 -7.04 -2.87 22.77
CA PRO A 4 -8.45 -3.03 22.39
C PRO A 4 -9.22 -1.73 22.08
N GLY A 5 -8.57 -0.56 22.14
CA GLY A 5 -9.12 0.73 21.70
C GLY A 5 -8.44 1.36 20.48
N ALA A 6 -7.34 0.79 19.99
CA ALA A 6 -6.62 1.33 18.82
C ALA A 6 -7.11 0.65 17.55
N LEU A 7 -7.46 1.45 16.54
CA LEU A 7 -7.85 0.92 15.24
C LEU A 7 -6.65 0.18 14.59
N PRO A 8 -6.89 -0.92 13.84
CA PRO A 8 -5.81 -1.72 13.25
C PRO A 8 -4.88 -0.92 12.32
N VAL A 9 -3.58 -1.15 12.39
CA VAL A 9 -2.61 -0.67 11.39
C VAL A 9 -2.33 -1.82 10.41
N TYR A 10 -2.35 -1.52 9.13
CA TYR A 10 -2.05 -2.46 8.05
C TYR A 10 -0.62 -2.21 7.57
N SER A 11 0.23 -3.21 7.78
CA SER A 11 1.57 -3.27 7.20
C SER A 11 1.51 -4.23 6.02
N VAL A 12 1.72 -3.74 4.81
CA VAL A 12 1.60 -4.53 3.58
C VAL A 12 2.95 -4.76 2.93
N ASP A 13 3.06 -5.87 2.20
CA ASP A 13 4.24 -6.24 1.41
C ASP A 13 4.01 -5.96 -0.08
N SER A 14 5.05 -6.19 -0.90
CA SER A 14 4.95 -6.04 -2.35
C SER A 14 3.93 -6.99 -2.97
N SER A 15 3.74 -8.19 -2.41
CA SER A 15 2.76 -9.16 -2.93
C SER A 15 1.32 -8.64 -2.82
N SER A 16 0.97 -8.02 -1.69
CA SER A 16 -0.34 -7.40 -1.45
C SER A 16 -0.63 -6.27 -2.45
N LEU A 17 0.37 -5.42 -2.72
CA LEU A 17 0.24 -4.31 -3.67
C LEU A 17 0.16 -4.80 -5.12
N MET A 18 0.93 -5.84 -5.47
CA MET A 18 0.85 -6.50 -6.76
C MET A 18 -0.49 -7.19 -6.98
N ASP A 19 -1.04 -7.85 -5.97
CA ASP A 19 -2.35 -8.49 -6.07
C ASP A 19 -3.46 -7.44 -6.25
N TRP A 20 -3.36 -6.30 -5.56
CA TRP A 20 -4.25 -5.16 -5.74
C TRP A 20 -4.21 -4.60 -7.17
N GLN A 21 -3.21 -3.80 -7.51
CA GLN A 21 -3.22 -3.05 -8.77
C GLN A 21 -2.59 -3.81 -9.95
N GLY A 22 -1.73 -4.80 -9.67
CA GLY A 22 -0.93 -5.48 -10.69
C GLY A 22 -1.55 -6.76 -11.26
N ARG A 23 -2.47 -7.42 -10.54
CA ARG A 23 -2.93 -8.77 -10.91
C ARG A 23 -4.44 -8.97 -10.86
N TYR A 24 -5.12 -8.65 -9.74
CA TYR A 24 -6.47 -9.15 -9.50
C TYR A 24 -7.52 -8.08 -9.24
N PHE A 25 -7.15 -6.90 -8.74
CA PHE A 25 -8.11 -5.87 -8.33
C PHE A 25 -7.89 -4.54 -9.06
N PRO A 26 -8.14 -4.49 -10.39
CA PRO A 26 -7.91 -3.30 -11.20
C PRO A 26 -8.70 -2.10 -10.66
N THR A 27 -8.05 -0.94 -10.61
CA THR A 27 -8.49 0.24 -9.85
C THR A 27 -9.70 0.96 -10.46
N ASP A 28 -9.98 0.74 -11.74
CA ASP A 28 -11.15 1.24 -12.45
C ASP A 28 -12.41 0.40 -12.19
N VAL A 29 -12.25 -0.88 -11.81
CA VAL A 29 -13.36 -1.77 -11.43
C VAL A 29 -13.59 -1.73 -9.91
N PHE A 30 -12.52 -1.80 -9.11
CA PHE A 30 -12.58 -1.86 -7.64
C PHE A 30 -12.39 -0.48 -6.98
N THR A 31 -13.15 0.51 -7.44
CA THR A 31 -13.03 1.91 -6.97
C THR A 31 -13.25 2.07 -5.45
N GLY A 32 -14.11 1.24 -4.85
CA GLY A 32 -14.33 1.24 -3.41
C GLY A 32 -13.11 0.76 -2.60
N LEU A 33 -12.30 -0.15 -3.16
CA LEU A 33 -11.04 -0.57 -2.55
C LEU A 33 -10.02 0.57 -2.57
N VAL A 34 -9.94 1.30 -3.68
CA VAL A 34 -9.09 2.50 -3.80
C VAL A 34 -9.46 3.50 -2.71
N ALA A 35 -10.73 3.87 -2.60
CA ALA A 35 -11.19 4.80 -1.57
C ALA A 35 -10.82 4.34 -0.14
N LYS A 36 -10.93 3.04 0.14
CA LYS A 36 -10.56 2.48 1.46
C LYS A 36 -9.06 2.51 1.73
N VAL A 37 -8.22 2.28 0.71
CA VAL A 37 -6.77 2.42 0.86
C VAL A 37 -6.42 3.88 1.15
N GLU A 38 -6.97 4.83 0.38
CA GLU A 38 -6.74 6.27 0.61
C GLU A 38 -7.18 6.70 2.02
N GLU A 39 -8.36 6.29 2.49
CA GLU A 39 -8.82 6.54 3.86
C GLU A 39 -7.84 6.00 4.92
N LEU A 40 -7.24 4.83 4.69
CA LEU A 40 -6.26 4.24 5.61
C LEU A 40 -4.92 4.99 5.56
N ILE A 41 -4.50 5.46 4.39
CA ILE A 41 -3.29 6.29 4.22
C ILE A 41 -3.47 7.61 4.97
N GLU A 42 -4.57 8.31 4.74
CA GLU A 42 -4.91 9.57 5.42
C GLU A 42 -4.97 9.40 6.94
N ALA A 43 -5.48 8.26 7.41
CA ALA A 43 -5.52 7.93 8.84
C ALA A 43 -4.17 7.48 9.42
N GLY A 44 -3.09 7.38 8.63
CA GLY A 44 -1.78 6.88 9.06
C GLY A 44 -1.77 5.39 9.42
N ARG A 45 -2.69 4.62 8.83
CA ARG A 45 -2.95 3.21 9.16
C ARG A 45 -2.60 2.26 8.01
N PHE A 46 -2.06 2.75 6.91
CA PHE A 46 -1.55 1.95 5.79
C PHE A 46 -0.07 2.25 5.60
N ASN A 47 0.79 1.24 5.83
CA ASN A 47 2.24 1.40 5.78
C ASN A 47 2.90 0.22 5.06
N CYS A 48 4.08 0.47 4.52
CA CYS A 48 4.95 -0.52 3.88
C CYS A 48 6.37 -0.38 4.43
N PRO A 49 7.13 -1.46 4.64
CA PRO A 49 8.58 -1.35 4.81
C PRO A 49 9.24 -0.66 3.62
N ALA A 50 10.29 0.14 3.84
CA ALA A 50 10.98 0.88 2.77
C ALA A 50 11.48 -0.01 1.62
N LEU A 51 11.92 -1.24 1.91
CA LEU A 51 12.31 -2.23 0.89
C LEU A 51 11.19 -2.54 -0.11
N VAL A 52 9.91 -2.41 0.27
CA VAL A 52 8.80 -2.63 -0.65
C VAL A 52 8.85 -1.64 -1.81
N LYS A 53 9.31 -0.39 -1.59
CA LYS A 53 9.45 0.59 -2.68
C LYS A 53 10.47 0.13 -3.71
N GLU A 54 11.59 -0.45 -3.26
CA GLU A 54 12.64 -0.98 -4.13
C GLU A 54 12.13 -2.19 -4.92
N GLU A 55 11.41 -3.10 -4.26
CA GLU A 55 10.81 -4.26 -4.90
C GLU A 55 9.79 -3.84 -5.97
N LEU A 56 8.91 -2.88 -5.66
CA LEU A 56 7.96 -2.35 -6.65
C LEU A 56 8.67 -1.70 -7.83
N GLY A 57 9.77 -0.99 -7.63
CA GLY A 57 10.58 -0.45 -8.72
C GLY A 57 11.14 -1.53 -9.65
N ALA A 58 11.38 -2.74 -9.14
CA ALA A 58 11.92 -3.86 -9.91
C ALA A 58 10.85 -4.73 -10.59
N VAL A 59 9.71 -4.98 -9.93
CA VAL A 59 8.69 -5.94 -10.40
C VAL A 59 7.29 -5.36 -10.61
N GLY A 60 7.08 -4.11 -10.21
CA GLY A 60 5.80 -3.42 -10.29
C GLY A 60 5.37 -3.10 -11.73
N THR A 61 4.06 -2.97 -11.94
CA THR A 61 3.54 -2.37 -13.18
C THR A 61 3.83 -0.87 -13.17
N ALA A 62 3.91 -0.24 -14.35
CA ALA A 62 4.16 1.21 -14.45
C ALA A 62 3.19 2.03 -13.59
N GLY A 63 1.88 1.71 -13.65
CA GLY A 63 0.88 2.41 -12.85
C GLY A 63 1.01 2.20 -11.34
N LEU A 64 1.51 1.04 -10.89
CA LEU A 64 1.76 0.79 -9.47
C LEU A 64 3.03 1.49 -8.97
N VAL A 65 4.07 1.56 -9.81
CA VAL A 65 5.28 2.34 -9.52
C VAL A 65 4.91 3.83 -9.40
N ASP A 66 4.19 4.37 -10.37
CA ASP A 66 3.72 5.76 -10.35
C ASP A 66 2.86 6.04 -9.11
N TRP A 67 1.96 5.12 -8.74
CA TRP A 67 1.17 5.25 -7.52
C TRP A 67 2.05 5.27 -6.26
N ALA A 68 3.01 4.35 -6.16
CA ALA A 68 3.93 4.28 -5.03
C ALA A 68 4.79 5.55 -4.88
N GLU A 69 5.20 6.17 -5.99
CA GLU A 69 5.94 7.44 -5.98
C GLU A 69 5.10 8.59 -5.43
N ASN A 70 3.83 8.66 -5.80
CA ASN A 70 2.89 9.67 -5.31
C ASN A 70 2.46 9.46 -3.84
N HIS A 71 2.68 8.26 -3.29
CA HIS A 71 2.35 7.91 -1.90
C HIS A 71 3.60 7.62 -1.07
N ALA A 72 4.70 8.35 -1.29
CA ALA A 72 5.98 8.11 -0.63
C ALA A 72 5.91 8.10 0.92
N GLY A 73 4.90 8.74 1.52
CA GLY A 73 4.69 8.79 2.96
C GLY A 73 4.31 7.47 3.63
N ILE A 74 3.91 6.44 2.87
CA ILE A 74 3.54 5.12 3.41
C ILE A 74 4.77 4.24 3.72
N PHE A 75 5.95 4.60 3.20
CA PHE A 75 7.15 3.78 3.31
C PHE A 75 7.94 4.11 4.59
N VAL A 76 8.00 3.13 5.49
CA VAL A 76 8.64 3.24 6.80
C VAL A 76 10.07 2.68 6.73
N PRO A 77 11.10 3.44 7.18
CA PRO A 77 12.48 2.96 7.19
C PRO A 77 12.66 1.67 8.00
N THR A 78 13.40 0.72 7.42
CA THR A 78 13.88 -0.49 8.11
C THR A 78 15.30 -0.21 8.57
N ILE A 79 15.48 0.01 9.87
CA ILE A 79 16.79 0.12 10.54
C ILE A 79 17.47 -1.23 10.72
#